data_AF-A0A7W4HXJ6-F1
#
_entry.id   AF-A0A7W4HXJ6-F1
#
_cell.length_a   1.000
_cell.length_b   1.000
_cell.length_c   1.000
_cell.angle_alpha   90.00
_cell.angle_beta   90.00
_cell.angle_gamma   90.00
#
_symmetry.space_group_name_H-M   'P 1'
#
loop_
_entity.id
_entity.type
_entity.pdbx_description
1 polymer ?
#
loop_
_entity_poly.entity_id
_entity_poly.type
_entity_poly.pdbx_seq_one_letter_code
_entity_poly.pdbx_strand_id
1 'polypeptide(L)'
;MTQTEIQLEKAYLAEMIDIAAEIMEKKQSVDPDSLQYKRRNIKVLTHTNMKNGYTSYTLEKSKVHLVVPKELKQNTKLNLYWDESNGSINILFDKDELTKYFHLNLKKSEEKSETLKTVFDETTYFFTSYEFSIDKYPNVTVEFRLYHSPSTTFRLDYPTEFTRILIYRKM
;
A
#
# COMPACT_ATOMS: atom_id res chain seq x y z
N MET A 1 15.12 15.30 0.14
CA MET A 1 15.84 14.02 -0.01
C MET A 1 16.78 14.14 -1.19
N THR A 2 17.99 13.59 -1.09
CA THR A 2 18.92 13.44 -2.21
C THR A 2 18.40 12.40 -3.21
N GLN A 3 18.91 12.38 -4.45
CA GLN A 3 18.52 11.38 -5.44
C GLN A 3 18.80 9.95 -4.96
N THR A 4 19.92 9.74 -4.25
CA THR A 4 20.29 8.45 -3.66
C THR A 4 19.31 8.02 -2.57
N GLU A 5 18.90 8.94 -1.69
CA GLU A 5 17.87 8.66 -0.68
C GLU A 5 16.53 8.28 -1.34
N ILE A 6 16.13 9.00 -2.39
CA ILE A 6 14.89 8.69 -3.12
C ILE A 6 14.94 7.28 -3.71
N GLN A 7 16.04 6.88 -4.34
CA GLN A 7 16.17 5.54 -4.92
C GLN A 7 16.18 4.43 -3.84
N LEU A 8 16.80 4.70 -2.70
CA LEU A 8 16.80 3.76 -1.57
C LEU A 8 15.38 3.57 -1.01
N GLU A 9 14.63 4.65 -0.85
CA GLU A 9 13.26 4.62 -0.38
C GLU A 9 12.29 3.96 -1.35
N LYS A 10 12.53 4.12 -2.67
CA LYS A 10 11.81 3.36 -3.70
C LYS A 10 12.00 1.85 -3.53
N ALA A 11 13.25 1.41 -3.31
CA ALA A 11 13.56 0.02 -3.07
C ALA A 11 12.92 -0.51 -1.77
N TYR A 12 12.88 0.31 -0.72
CA TYR A 12 12.19 -0.03 0.53
C TYR A 12 10.69 -0.16 0.35
N LEU A 13 10.05 0.76 -0.40
CA LEU A 13 8.63 0.64 -0.71
C LEU A 13 8.34 -0.64 -1.50
N ALA A 14 9.18 -0.95 -2.48
CA ALA A 14 9.06 -2.20 -3.22
C ALA A 14 9.18 -3.41 -2.29
N GLU A 15 10.18 -3.48 -1.41
CA GLU A 15 10.29 -4.57 -0.45
C GLU A 15 9.04 -4.70 0.45
N MET A 16 8.46 -3.58 0.88
CA MET A 16 7.24 -3.56 1.69
C MET A 16 6.00 -4.01 0.91
N ILE A 17 5.91 -3.73 -0.40
CA ILE A 17 4.87 -4.29 -1.28
C ILE A 17 5.02 -5.82 -1.40
N ASP A 18 6.24 -6.35 -1.57
CA ASP A 18 6.48 -7.80 -1.64
C ASP A 18 6.06 -8.49 -0.34
N ILE A 19 6.41 -7.91 0.81
CA ILE A 19 6.02 -8.41 2.14
C ILE A 19 4.50 -8.37 2.31
N ALA A 20 3.85 -7.25 1.95
CA ALA A 20 2.40 -7.12 2.05
C ALA A 20 1.68 -8.16 1.17
N ALA A 21 2.18 -8.37 -0.04
CA ALA A 21 1.62 -9.35 -0.96
C ALA A 21 1.82 -10.78 -0.43
N GLU A 22 2.99 -11.11 0.11
CA GLU A 22 3.25 -12.42 0.73
C GLU A 22 2.30 -12.67 1.92
N ILE A 23 2.13 -11.69 2.79
CA ILE A 23 1.20 -11.74 3.93
C ILE A 23 -0.22 -12.03 3.46
N MET A 24 -0.70 -11.31 2.43
CA MET A 24 -2.05 -11.51 1.88
C MET A 24 -2.23 -12.85 1.17
N GLU A 25 -1.24 -13.28 0.38
CA GLU A 25 -1.28 -14.55 -0.35
C GLU A 25 -1.36 -15.73 0.63
N LYS A 26 -0.44 -15.76 1.60
CA LYS A 26 -0.31 -16.84 2.60
C LYS A 26 -1.29 -16.72 3.76
N LYS A 27 -2.01 -15.60 3.88
CA LYS A 27 -2.79 -15.23 5.07
C LYS A 27 -1.96 -15.32 6.36
N GLN A 28 -0.70 -14.88 6.27
CA GLN A 28 0.27 -15.04 7.33
C GLN A 28 0.05 -14.02 8.44
N SER A 29 0.03 -14.47 9.69
CA SER A 29 0.06 -13.58 10.86
C SER A 29 1.46 -12.95 10.99
N VAL A 30 1.51 -11.68 11.41
CA VAL A 30 2.77 -11.02 11.76
C VAL A 30 3.19 -11.46 13.15
N ASP A 31 4.43 -11.93 13.25
CA ASP A 31 5.13 -12.15 14.52
C ASP A 31 6.10 -10.97 14.75
N PRO A 32 5.86 -10.10 15.75
CA PRO A 32 6.73 -8.96 16.07
C PRO A 32 8.17 -9.35 16.43
N ASP A 33 8.37 -10.55 16.96
CA ASP A 33 9.69 -11.00 17.42
C ASP A 33 10.49 -11.71 16.32
N SER A 34 9.88 -11.94 15.16
CA SER A 34 10.46 -12.68 14.05
C SER A 34 11.80 -12.10 13.60
N LEU A 35 12.81 -12.98 13.56
CA LEU A 35 14.15 -12.65 13.07
C LEU A 35 14.15 -12.19 11.60
N GLN A 36 13.12 -12.57 10.81
CA GLN A 36 13.05 -12.19 9.40
C GLN A 36 12.93 -10.67 9.22
N TYR A 37 12.15 -10.00 10.07
CA TYR A 37 11.96 -8.55 10.00
C TYR A 37 13.19 -7.82 10.52
N LYS A 38 13.76 -8.29 11.63
CA LYS A 38 15.03 -7.76 12.18
C LYS A 38 16.17 -7.80 11.15
N ARG A 39 16.35 -8.93 10.45
CA ARG A 39 17.37 -9.09 9.39
C ARG A 39 17.16 -8.15 8.20
N ARG A 40 15.92 -7.74 7.95
CA ARG A 40 15.56 -6.78 6.90
C ARG A 40 15.55 -5.33 7.40
N ASN A 41 16.00 -5.04 8.62
CA ASN A 41 15.87 -3.71 9.25
C ASN A 41 14.44 -3.18 9.24
N ILE A 42 13.46 -4.07 9.44
CA ILE A 42 12.04 -3.72 9.57
C ILE A 42 11.70 -3.74 11.05
N LYS A 43 11.26 -2.60 11.55
CA LYS A 43 10.76 -2.45 12.93
C LYS A 43 9.28 -2.83 12.95
N VAL A 44 8.86 -3.60 13.94
CA VAL A 44 7.46 -4.01 14.09
C VAL A 44 6.89 -3.36 15.35
N LEU A 45 5.84 -2.57 15.18
CA LEU A 45 5.10 -1.93 16.27
C LEU A 45 3.74 -2.60 16.45
N THR A 46 3.43 -3.02 17.67
CA THR A 46 2.13 -3.59 18.01
C THR A 46 1.20 -2.49 18.51
N HIS A 47 0.03 -2.38 17.91
CA HIS A 47 -1.02 -1.46 18.29
C HIS A 47 -2.26 -2.24 18.71
N THR A 48 -2.69 -2.08 19.96
CA THR A 48 -3.93 -2.69 20.47
C THR A 48 -4.90 -1.59 20.89
N ASN A 49 -6.05 -1.54 20.24
CA ASN A 49 -7.14 -0.66 20.63
C ASN A 49 -7.81 -1.24 21.88
N MET A 50 -7.59 -0.57 23.01
CA MET A 50 -8.10 -1.03 24.31
C MET A 50 -9.63 -1.01 24.42
N LYS A 51 -10.35 -0.27 23.55
CA LYS A 51 -11.82 -0.19 23.60
C LYS A 51 -12.51 -1.40 22.99
N ASN A 52 -11.94 -1.97 21.92
CA ASN A 52 -12.57 -3.06 21.16
C ASN A 52 -11.65 -4.28 20.99
N GLY A 53 -10.47 -4.30 21.61
CA GLY A 53 -9.51 -5.39 21.56
C GLY A 53 -8.82 -5.58 20.20
N TYR A 54 -9.12 -4.73 19.22
CA TYR A 54 -8.54 -4.85 17.88
C TYR A 54 -7.02 -4.65 17.95
N THR A 55 -6.28 -5.60 17.38
CA THR A 55 -4.82 -5.56 17.33
C THR A 55 -4.34 -5.49 15.89
N SER A 56 -3.37 -4.61 15.63
CA SER A 56 -2.68 -4.47 14.35
C SER A 56 -1.19 -4.28 14.57
N TYR A 57 -0.42 -4.59 13.55
CA TYR A 57 1.02 -4.42 13.50
C TYR A 57 1.37 -3.38 12.44
N THR A 58 2.27 -2.46 12.79
CA THR A 58 2.88 -1.55 11.81
C THR A 58 4.30 -2.02 11.56
N LEU A 59 4.58 -2.44 10.33
CA LEU A 59 5.93 -2.74 9.88
C LEU A 59 6.50 -1.44 9.30
N GLU A 60 7.57 -0.95 9.90
CA GLU A 60 8.25 0.29 9.52
C GLU A 60 9.60 -0.05 8.89
N LYS A 61 9.83 0.46 7.69
CA LYS A 61 11.13 0.43 7.03
C LYS A 61 11.46 1.82 6.52
N SER A 62 12.40 2.48 7.21
CA SER A 62 12.64 3.90 7.03
C SER A 62 11.31 4.69 7.15
N LYS A 63 10.89 5.39 6.10
CA LYS A 63 9.66 6.19 6.07
C LYS A 63 8.43 5.44 5.54
N VAL A 64 8.59 4.18 5.13
CA VAL A 64 7.50 3.34 4.62
C VAL A 64 6.87 2.56 5.76
N HIS A 65 5.54 2.64 5.84
CA HIS A 65 4.75 1.97 6.86
C HIS A 65 3.72 1.04 6.23
N LEU A 66 3.67 -0.20 6.71
CA LEU A 66 2.65 -1.19 6.36
C LEU A 66 1.83 -1.55 7.58
N VAL A 67 0.51 -1.33 7.50
CA VAL A 67 -0.41 -1.72 8.58
C VAL A 67 -1.03 -3.07 8.26
N VAL A 68 -0.87 -4.01 9.18
CA VAL A 68 -1.37 -5.37 9.08
C VAL A 68 -2.26 -5.68 10.28
N PRO A 69 -3.57 -5.94 10.10
CA PRO A 69 -4.40 -6.42 11.19
C PRO A 69 -3.90 -7.79 11.66
N LYS A 70 -4.00 -8.07 12.96
CA LYS A 70 -3.68 -9.39 13.52
C LYS A 70 -4.48 -10.51 12.85
N GLU A 71 -5.72 -10.22 12.47
CA GLU A 71 -6.61 -11.13 11.76
C GLU A 71 -6.91 -10.62 10.34
N LEU A 72 -6.55 -11.43 9.33
CA LEU A 72 -6.83 -11.15 7.92
C LEU A 72 -8.22 -11.69 7.55
N LYS A 73 -9.23 -10.83 7.65
CA LYS A 73 -10.58 -11.11 7.15
C LYS A 73 -10.61 -11.13 5.62
N GLN A 74 -11.68 -11.69 5.05
CA GLN A 74 -11.81 -11.85 3.59
C GLN A 74 -11.70 -10.53 2.80
N ASN A 75 -12.16 -9.42 3.38
CA ASN A 75 -12.15 -8.09 2.76
C ASN A 75 -10.98 -7.20 3.24
N THR A 76 -9.98 -7.79 3.89
CA THR A 76 -8.84 -7.01 4.38
C THR A 76 -8.08 -6.39 3.21
N LYS A 77 -7.87 -5.07 3.29
CA LYS A 77 -6.95 -4.32 2.44
C LYS A 77 -5.82 -3.81 3.31
N LEU A 78 -4.58 -4.22 3.01
CA LEU A 78 -3.40 -3.67 3.65
C LEU A 78 -3.07 -2.32 3.03
N ASN A 79 -2.73 -1.36 3.86
CA ASN A 79 -2.39 -0.01 3.44
C ASN A 79 -0.89 0.22 3.62
N LEU A 80 -0.25 0.72 2.57
CA LEU A 80 1.08 1.32 2.67
C LEU A 80 0.92 2.84 2.75
N TYR A 81 1.64 3.48 3.66
CA TYR A 81 1.72 4.93 3.75
C TYR A 81 3.14 5.41 4.06
N TRP A 82 3.33 6.72 3.91
CA TRP A 82 4.60 7.39 4.08
C TRP A 82 4.53 8.38 5.25
N ASP A 83 5.55 8.39 6.11
CA ASP A 83 5.64 9.07 7.43
C ASP A 83 4.90 10.42 7.58
N GLU A 84 4.87 11.27 6.55
CA GLU A 84 4.35 12.64 6.68
C GLU A 84 2.83 12.76 6.43
N SER A 85 2.14 11.69 6.03
CA SER A 85 0.67 11.70 6.00
C SER A 85 0.05 10.30 5.93
N ASN A 86 -0.96 10.06 6.76
CA ASN A 86 -1.90 8.94 6.61
C ASN A 86 -2.76 9.16 5.35
N GLY A 87 -2.17 9.05 4.15
CA GLY A 87 -2.95 9.20 2.91
C GLY A 87 -2.20 9.56 1.64
N SER A 88 -0.93 9.98 1.72
CA SER A 88 -0.15 10.37 0.53
C SER A 88 1.23 9.73 0.54
N ILE A 89 1.49 8.84 -0.42
CA ILE A 89 2.86 8.44 -0.79
C ILE A 89 3.34 9.46 -1.84
N ASN A 90 4.35 10.26 -1.51
CA ASN A 90 4.89 11.26 -2.44
C ASN A 90 6.11 10.74 -3.22
N ILE A 91 6.23 9.42 -3.37
CA ILE A 91 7.30 8.80 -4.16
C ILE A 91 6.78 8.50 -5.55
N LEU A 92 7.39 9.16 -6.54
CA LEU A 92 7.14 8.94 -7.95
C LEU A 92 7.86 7.69 -8.42
N PHE A 93 7.17 6.83 -9.17
CA PHE A 93 7.80 5.70 -9.83
C PHE A 93 7.49 5.76 -11.31
N ASP A 94 8.55 5.69 -12.12
CA ASP A 94 8.34 5.40 -13.53
C ASP A 94 7.96 3.92 -13.66
N LYS A 95 7.15 3.60 -14.68
CA LYS A 95 6.74 2.24 -15.00
C LYS A 95 7.93 1.28 -15.09
N ASP A 96 9.03 1.75 -15.69
CA ASP A 96 10.26 0.98 -15.87
C ASP A 96 11.02 0.76 -14.54
N GLU A 97 10.80 1.59 -13.52
CA GLU A 97 11.42 1.41 -12.20
C GLU A 97 10.66 0.37 -11.38
N LEU A 98 9.32 0.48 -11.31
CA LEU A 98 8.49 -0.49 -10.59
C LEU A 98 8.56 -1.88 -11.22
N THR A 99 8.69 -1.96 -12.54
CA THR A 99 8.87 -3.25 -13.25
C THR A 99 10.21 -3.94 -12.97
N LYS A 100 11.25 -3.23 -12.50
CA LYS A 100 12.51 -3.84 -12.04
C LYS A 100 12.33 -4.62 -10.74
N TYR A 101 11.42 -4.17 -9.89
CA TYR A 101 11.14 -4.82 -8.61
C TYR A 101 10.08 -5.91 -8.74
N PHE A 102 9.16 -5.75 -9.69
CA PHE A 102 8.00 -6.61 -9.85
C PHE A 102 7.60 -6.82 -11.30
N HIS A 103 7.21 -8.03 -11.65
CA HIS A 103 6.41 -8.24 -12.85
C HIS A 103 4.95 -7.86 -12.55
N LEU A 104 4.62 -6.59 -12.81
CA LEU A 104 3.28 -6.03 -12.65
C LEU A 104 2.52 -6.09 -13.97
N ASN A 105 1.35 -6.74 -13.92
CA ASN A 105 0.44 -6.80 -15.06
C ASN A 105 -0.81 -5.98 -14.77
N LEU A 106 -0.99 -4.86 -15.49
CA LEU A 106 -2.19 -4.03 -15.36
C LEU A 106 -3.41 -4.87 -15.73
N LYS A 107 -4.34 -5.00 -14.79
CA LYS A 107 -5.60 -5.73 -15.00
C LYS A 107 -6.74 -4.79 -15.33
N LYS A 108 -6.76 -3.63 -14.67
CA LYS A 108 -7.88 -2.70 -14.75
C LYS A 108 -7.44 -1.31 -14.36
N SER A 109 -8.02 -0.31 -14.99
CA SER A 109 -7.98 1.06 -14.52
C SER A 109 -9.39 1.63 -14.53
N GLU A 110 -9.79 2.32 -13.46
CA GLU A 110 -11.14 2.86 -13.29
C GLU A 110 -11.10 4.19 -12.54
N GLU A 111 -11.98 5.11 -12.94
CA GLU A 111 -12.32 6.28 -12.13
C GLU A 111 -13.33 5.88 -11.06
N LYS A 112 -13.03 6.22 -9.81
CA LYS A 112 -13.84 5.93 -8.63
C LYS A 112 -13.99 7.20 -7.79
N SER A 113 -14.97 7.22 -6.92
CA SER A 113 -15.08 8.22 -5.86
C SER A 113 -15.35 7.55 -4.52
N GLU A 114 -14.88 8.17 -3.44
CA GLU A 114 -15.19 7.77 -2.08
C GLU A 114 -15.64 8.98 -1.26
N THR A 115 -16.73 8.82 -0.53
CA THR A 115 -17.27 9.87 0.33
C THR A 115 -16.97 9.55 1.78
N LEU A 116 -16.17 10.39 2.42
CA LEU A 116 -15.90 10.32 3.86
C LEU A 116 -16.90 11.21 4.59
N LYS A 117 -17.76 10.57 5.39
CA LYS A 117 -18.70 11.24 6.28
C LYS A 117 -18.13 11.27 7.69
N THR A 118 -17.95 12.46 8.22
CA THR A 118 -17.68 12.72 9.63
C THR A 118 -18.93 13.29 10.30
N VAL A 119 -18.88 13.52 11.61
CA VAL A 119 -20.00 14.16 12.34
C VAL A 119 -20.22 15.61 11.89
N PHE A 120 -19.21 16.23 11.28
CA PHE A 120 -19.21 17.66 10.94
C PHE A 120 -19.21 17.95 9.44
N ASP A 121 -18.78 17.00 8.61
CA ASP A 121 -18.56 17.23 7.18
C ASP A 121 -18.74 15.94 6.36
N GLU A 122 -19.12 16.11 5.10
CA GLU A 122 -19.20 15.09 4.08
C GLU A 122 -18.32 15.50 2.89
N THR A 123 -17.14 14.89 2.79
CA THR A 123 -16.18 15.19 1.72
C THR A 123 -16.13 14.03 0.72
N THR A 124 -16.29 14.33 -0.57
CA THR A 124 -16.12 13.33 -1.64
C THR A 124 -14.78 13.51 -2.33
N TYR A 125 -14.00 12.43 -2.38
CA TYR A 125 -12.72 12.35 -3.04
C TYR A 125 -12.85 11.55 -4.33
N PHE A 126 -12.29 12.06 -5.43
CA PHE A 126 -12.24 11.37 -6.72
C PHE A 126 -10.84 10.82 -6.92
N PHE A 127 -10.74 9.61 -7.46
CA PHE A 127 -9.45 8.98 -7.74
C PHE A 127 -9.51 8.02 -8.92
N THR A 128 -8.38 7.90 -9.61
CA THR A 128 -8.16 6.84 -10.59
C THR A 128 -7.47 5.68 -9.89
N SER A 129 -8.02 4.47 -10.06
CA SER A 129 -7.59 3.21 -9.44
C SER A 129 -6.94 2.33 -10.48
N TYR A 130 -5.65 2.07 -10.36
CA TYR A 130 -4.88 1.17 -11.22
C TYR A 130 -4.63 -0.16 -10.50
N GLU A 131 -5.30 -1.21 -10.93
CA GLU A 131 -5.20 -2.56 -10.36
C GLU A 131 -4.20 -3.41 -11.12
N PHE A 132 -3.16 -3.88 -10.44
CA PHE A 132 -2.14 -4.77 -10.98
C PHE A 132 -2.15 -6.12 -10.26
N SER A 133 -1.79 -7.18 -10.99
CA SER A 133 -1.35 -8.43 -10.38
C SER A 133 0.17 -8.49 -10.34
N ILE A 134 0.72 -9.13 -9.31
CA ILE A 134 2.14 -9.52 -9.27
C ILE A 134 2.22 -10.99 -9.68
N ASP A 135 3.07 -11.34 -10.65
CA ASP A 135 3.14 -12.73 -11.16
C ASP A 135 3.45 -13.77 -10.07
N LYS A 136 4.28 -13.39 -9.09
CA LYS A 136 4.61 -14.20 -7.92
C LYS A 136 3.41 -14.43 -6.97
N TYR A 137 2.42 -13.53 -6.97
CA TYR A 137 1.25 -13.53 -6.09
C TYR A 137 -0.03 -13.37 -6.91
N PRO A 138 -0.43 -14.38 -7.69
CA PRO A 138 -1.50 -14.24 -8.68
C PRO A 138 -2.87 -13.95 -8.07
N ASN A 139 -3.08 -14.26 -6.79
CA ASN A 139 -4.35 -13.99 -6.10
C ASN A 139 -4.37 -12.60 -5.42
N VAL A 140 -3.24 -11.90 -5.41
CA VAL A 140 -3.09 -10.59 -4.78
C VAL A 140 -3.18 -9.50 -5.84
N THR A 141 -3.98 -8.49 -5.53
CA THR A 141 -4.09 -7.24 -6.27
C THR A 141 -3.31 -6.16 -5.53
N VAL A 142 -2.52 -5.41 -6.28
CA VAL A 142 -1.94 -4.14 -5.86
C VAL A 142 -2.71 -3.03 -6.56
N GLU A 143 -3.44 -2.24 -5.78
CA GLU A 143 -4.24 -1.10 -6.25
C GLU A 143 -3.48 0.19 -5.93
N PHE A 144 -2.99 0.85 -6.97
CA PHE A 144 -2.45 2.20 -6.88
C PHE A 144 -3.59 3.19 -7.10
N ARG A 145 -3.77 4.13 -6.18
CA ARG A 145 -4.75 5.20 -6.30
C ARG A 145 -4.05 6.51 -6.52
N LEU A 146 -4.61 7.32 -7.41
CA LEU A 146 -4.22 8.71 -7.65
C LEU A 146 -5.45 9.59 -7.43
N TYR A 147 -5.51 10.31 -6.31
CA TYR A 147 -6.60 11.26 -6.05
C TYR A 147 -6.47 12.50 -6.95
N HIS A 148 -7.61 13.02 -7.40
CA HIS A 148 -7.68 14.15 -8.31
C HIS A 148 -8.99 14.92 -8.19
N SER A 149 -9.07 16.06 -8.88
CA SER A 149 -10.31 16.82 -9.02
C SER A 149 -11.27 16.11 -9.98
N PRO A 150 -12.59 16.34 -9.86
CA PRO A 150 -13.61 15.63 -10.67
C PRO A 150 -13.47 15.85 -12.18
N SER A 151 -12.81 16.93 -12.60
CA SER A 151 -12.61 17.31 -14.01
C SER A 151 -11.25 16.87 -14.58
N THR A 152 -10.45 16.13 -13.82
CA THR A 152 -9.13 15.66 -14.26
C THR A 152 -9.25 14.28 -14.89
N THR A 153 -8.77 14.12 -16.13
CA THR A 153 -8.72 12.85 -16.84
C THR A 153 -7.27 12.38 -16.94
N PHE A 154 -6.97 11.15 -16.54
CA PHE A 154 -5.63 10.56 -16.64
C PHE A 154 -5.53 9.57 -17.79
N ARG A 155 -4.32 9.44 -18.37
CA ARG A 155 -4.00 8.30 -19.23
C ARG A 155 -3.89 7.06 -18.36
N LEU A 156 -4.64 6.02 -18.71
CA LEU A 156 -4.90 4.85 -17.86
C LEU A 156 -3.83 3.74 -17.95
N ASP A 157 -2.69 3.99 -18.58
CA ASP A 157 -1.66 2.97 -18.81
C ASP A 157 -0.76 2.72 -17.59
N TYR A 158 -0.37 3.78 -16.87
CA TYR A 158 0.40 3.66 -15.63
C TYR A 158 0.41 4.97 -14.82
N PRO A 159 0.20 4.94 -13.49
CA PRO A 159 0.37 6.14 -12.66
C PRO A 159 1.86 6.40 -12.40
N THR A 160 2.40 7.53 -12.86
CA THR A 160 3.76 7.99 -12.50
C THR A 160 3.84 8.46 -11.04
N GLU A 161 2.70 8.82 -10.48
CA GLU A 161 2.52 9.24 -9.09
C GLU A 161 1.30 8.52 -8.52
N PHE A 162 1.35 8.13 -7.24
CA PHE A 162 0.21 7.53 -6.58
C PHE A 162 0.11 8.06 -5.15
N THR A 163 -1.08 8.45 -4.76
CA THR A 163 -1.37 8.93 -3.42
C THR A 163 -1.48 7.77 -2.43
N ARG A 164 -1.91 6.58 -2.86
CA ARG A 164 -2.14 5.45 -1.96
C ARG A 164 -1.89 4.11 -2.64
N ILE A 165 -1.32 3.15 -1.89
CA ILE A 165 -1.22 1.75 -2.33
C ILE A 165 -2.03 0.88 -1.38
N LEU A 166 -2.93 0.08 -1.97
CA LEU A 166 -3.66 -0.95 -1.28
C LEU A 166 -3.26 -2.33 -1.79
N ILE A 167 -3.08 -3.28 -0.88
CA ILE A 167 -2.76 -4.68 -1.22
C ILE A 167 -3.86 -5.57 -0.65
N TYR A 168 -4.52 -6.35 -1.50
CA TYR A 168 -5.62 -7.21 -1.09
C TYR A 168 -5.76 -8.43 -1.99
N ARG A 169 -6.48 -9.45 -1.51
CA ARG A 169 -6.79 -10.65 -2.30
C ARG A 169 -8.06 -10.40 -3.11
N LYS A 170 -8.04 -10.74 -4.41
CA LYS A 170 -9.27 -10.69 -5.24
C LYS A 170 -10.13 -11.90 -4.89
N MET A 171 -11.43 -11.66 -4.69
CA MET A 171 -12.44 -12.70 -4.48
C MET A 171 -12.65 -13.52 -5.74
#